data_AF-A0A3N6AAG4-F1
#
_entry.id   AF-A0A3N6AAG4-F1
#
_cell.length_a   1.000
_cell.length_b   1.000
_cell.length_c   1.000
_cell.angle_alpha   90.00
_cell.angle_beta   90.00
_cell.angle_gamma   90.00
#
_symmetry.space_group_name_H-M   'P 1'
#
loop_
_entity.id
_entity.type
_entity.pdbx_description
1 polymer ?
#
loop_
_entity_poly.entity_id
_entity_poly.type
_entity_poly.pdbx_seq_one_letter_code
_entity_poly.pdbx_strand_id
1 'polypeptide(L)' 'GLPLTPDTESRIGGYLAANPRGKHGQVVYDLAGDFGVDVAALRKRFGFYYERFGVRREPTAGEAG' A
#
# COMPACT_ATOMS: atom_id res chain seq x y z
N GLY A 1 -11.15 21.94 8.04
CA GLY A 1 -9.98 21.03 8.00
C GLY A 1 -9.05 21.36 9.15
N LEU A 2 -8.06 20.50 9.42
CA LEU A 2 -6.99 20.78 10.39
C LEU A 2 -5.84 21.53 9.69
N PRO A 3 -5.23 22.55 10.32
CA PRO A 3 -4.17 23.34 9.69
C PRO A 3 -2.85 22.56 9.60
N LEU A 4 -2.23 22.56 8.43
CA LEU A 4 -0.84 22.13 8.26
C LEU A 4 0.07 23.32 8.56
N THR A 5 0.46 23.49 9.82
CA THR A 5 1.36 24.58 10.21
C THR A 5 2.78 24.33 9.69
N PRO A 6 3.61 25.38 9.53
CA PRO A 6 4.99 25.20 9.08
C PRO A 6 5.84 24.26 9.97
N ASP A 7 5.64 24.31 11.30
CA ASP A 7 6.31 23.40 12.23
C ASP A 7 5.85 21.95 12.02
N THR A 8 4.55 21.73 11.79
CA THR A 8 4.01 20.40 11.49
C THR A 8 4.56 19.85 10.18
N GLU A 9 4.61 20.67 9.12
CA GLU A 9 5.18 20.29 7.83
C GLU A 9 6.66 19.93 7.95
N SER A 10 7.44 20.75 8.68
CA SER A 10 8.87 20.49 8.94
C SER A 10 9.09 19.17 9.67
N ARG A 11 8.26 18.85 10.67
CA ARG A 11 8.38 17.59 11.42
C ARG A 11 8.02 16.37 10.57
N ILE A 12 6.98 16.47 9.76
CA ILE A 12 6.60 15.40 8.81
C ILE A 12 7.74 15.18 7.80
N GLY A 13 8.26 16.26 7.20
CA GLY A 13 9.37 16.19 6.25
C GLY A 13 10.63 15.55 6.87
N GLY A 14 11.02 15.99 8.08
CA GLY A 14 12.15 15.42 8.80
C GLY A 14 11.99 13.93 9.11
N TYR A 15 10.79 13.51 9.52
CA TYR A 15 10.49 12.10 9.76
C TYR A 15 10.60 11.27 8.47
N LEU A 16 10.02 11.73 7.37
CA LEU A 16 10.06 11.03 6.08
C LEU A 16 11.49 10.93 5.52
N ALA A 17 12.30 11.98 5.67
CA ALA A 17 13.70 11.97 5.27
C ALA A 17 14.53 10.97 6.10
N ALA A 18 14.28 10.89 7.41
CA ALA A 18 14.94 9.93 8.30
C ALA A 18 14.41 8.49 8.15
N ASN A 19 13.22 8.31 7.58
CA ASN A 19 12.55 7.02 7.42
C ASN A 19 12.07 6.82 5.98
N PRO A 20 13.02 6.72 5.01
CA PRO A 20 12.64 6.53 3.62
C PRO A 20 11.82 5.24 3.48
N ARG A 21 10.77 5.31 2.67
CA ARG A 21 9.89 4.18 2.42
C ARG A 21 10.70 3.03 1.82
N GLY A 22 10.48 1.83 2.33
CA GLY A 22 11.21 0.64 1.89
C GLY A 22 12.62 0.50 2.48
N LYS A 23 13.01 1.29 3.50
CA LYS A 23 14.32 1.16 4.18
C LYS A 23 14.65 -0.25 4.70
N HIS A 24 13.64 -1.10 4.89
CA HIS A 24 13.79 -2.49 5.33
C HIS A 24 13.21 -3.49 4.31
N GLY A 25 13.12 -3.09 3.03
CA GLY A 25 12.45 -3.87 2.00
C GLY A 25 10.93 -3.73 2.03
N GLN A 26 10.25 -4.54 1.21
CA GLN A 26 8.80 -4.66 1.13
C GLN A 26 8.38 -6.05 1.59
N VAL A 27 7.33 -6.12 2.40
CA VAL A 27 6.67 -7.39 2.72
C VAL A 27 5.77 -7.77 1.56
N VAL A 28 5.98 -8.96 1.00
CA VAL A 28 5.11 -9.55 -0.04
C VAL A 28 4.29 -10.63 0.63
N TYR A 29 2.97 -10.42 0.74
CA TYR A 29 2.07 -11.36 1.42
C TYR A 29 1.73 -12.55 0.53
N ASP A 30 1.72 -13.75 1.09
CA ASP A 30 1.09 -14.92 0.48
C ASP A 30 -0.38 -15.00 0.89
N LEU A 31 -1.24 -14.26 0.17
CA LEU A 31 -2.67 -14.23 0.47
C LEU A 31 -3.33 -15.60 0.32
N ALA A 32 -2.86 -16.42 -0.62
CA ALA A 32 -3.42 -17.75 -0.84
C ALA A 32 -2.96 -18.73 0.24
N GLY A 33 -1.65 -18.81 0.50
CA GLY A 33 -1.06 -19.75 1.44
C GLY A 33 -1.34 -19.43 2.90
N ASP A 34 -1.17 -18.17 3.32
CA ASP A 34 -1.29 -17.79 4.74
C ASP A 34 -2.75 -17.57 5.15
N PHE A 35 -3.61 -17.16 4.21
CA PHE A 35 -4.98 -16.71 4.52
C PHE A 35 -6.07 -17.47 3.78
N GLY A 36 -5.73 -18.40 2.87
CA GLY A 36 -6.72 -19.15 2.07
C GLY A 36 -7.54 -18.26 1.13
N VAL A 37 -7.01 -17.10 0.74
CA VAL A 37 -7.73 -16.14 -0.10
C VAL A 37 -7.52 -16.45 -1.58
N ASP A 38 -8.63 -16.56 -2.33
CA ASP A 38 -8.59 -16.49 -3.79
C ASP A 38 -8.30 -15.04 -4.21
N VAL A 39 -7.05 -14.80 -4.63
CA VAL A 39 -6.58 -13.48 -5.04
C VAL A 39 -7.34 -12.98 -6.26
N ALA A 40 -7.63 -13.81 -7.25
CA ALA A 40 -8.34 -13.39 -8.46
C ALA A 40 -9.79 -12.95 -8.13
N ALA A 41 -10.49 -13.72 -7.30
CA ALA A 41 -11.81 -13.35 -6.81
C ALA A 41 -11.78 -12.05 -6.00
N LEU A 42 -10.75 -11.86 -5.15
CA LEU A 42 -10.55 -10.63 -4.39
C LEU A 42 -10.35 -9.42 -5.31
N ARG A 43 -9.48 -9.53 -6.33
CA ARG A 43 -9.23 -8.47 -7.32
C ARG A 43 -10.51 -8.10 -8.06
N LYS A 44 -11.32 -9.08 -8.47
CA LYS A 44 -12.61 -8.84 -9.13
C LYS A 44 -13.59 -8.11 -8.19
N ARG A 45 -13.69 -8.56 -6.94
CA ARG A 45 -14.58 -7.95 -5.93
C ARG A 45 -14.27 -6.46 -5.71
N PHE A 46 -12.99 -6.09 -5.74
CA PHE A 46 -12.55 -4.69 -5.58
C PHE A 46 -12.31 -3.94 -6.90
N GLY A 47 -12.67 -4.52 -8.06
CA GLY A 47 -12.46 -3.92 -9.38
C GLY A 47 -12.96 -2.48 -9.48
N PHE A 48 -14.18 -2.22 -8.99
CA PHE A 48 -14.78 -0.88 -8.98
C PHE A 48 -13.93 0.17 -8.25
N TYR A 49 -13.20 -0.23 -7.21
CA TYR A 49 -12.38 0.68 -6.40
C TYR A 49 -11.09 1.03 -7.13
N TYR A 50 -10.47 0.04 -7.79
CA TYR A 50 -9.29 0.26 -8.64
C TYR A 50 -9.62 1.15 -9.83
N GLU A 51 -10.75 0.92 -10.50
CA GLU A 51 -11.19 1.74 -11.63
C GLU A 51 -11.49 3.18 -11.22
N ARG A 52 -12.16 3.37 -10.08
CA ARG A 52 -12.54 4.71 -9.60
C ARG A 52 -11.33 5.54 -9.16
N PHE A 53 -10.35 4.93 -8.49
CA PHE A 53 -9.28 5.65 -7.80
C PHE A 53 -7.89 5.41 -8.39
N GLY A 54 -7.74 4.56 -9.41
CA GLY A 54 -6.45 4.29 -10.05
C GLY A 54 -5.40 3.68 -9.11
N VAL A 55 -5.83 2.96 -8.07
CA VAL A 55 -4.92 2.43 -7.04
C VAL A 55 -4.01 1.36 -7.65
N ARG A 56 -2.70 1.52 -7.46
CA ARG A 56 -1.72 0.51 -7.84
C ARG A 56 -1.89 -0.74 -6.97
N ARG A 57 -1.95 -1.91 -7.62
CA ARG A 57 -1.97 -3.20 -6.92
C ARG A 57 -0.60 -3.49 -6.33
N GLU A 58 -0.56 -3.85 -5.05
CA GLU A 58 0.66 -4.38 -4.44
C GLU A 58 0.85 -5.84 -4.86
N PRO A 59 2.10 -6.27 -5.05
CA PRO A 59 2.43 -7.65 -5.37
C PRO A 59 2.09 -8.56 -4.18
N THR A 60 1.58 -9.74 -4.49
CA THR A 60 1.35 -10.82 -3.54
C THR A 60 2.05 -12.07 -4.05
N ALA A 61 2.56 -12.91 -3.15
CA ALA A 61 3.24 -14.14 -3.54
C ALA A 61 2.31 -15.02 -4.37
N GLY A 62 2.84 -15.63 -5.43
CA GLY A 62 2.08 -16.52 -6.32
C GLY A 62 1.15 -15.82 -7.32
N GLU A 63 0.95 -14.50 -7.27
CA GLU A 63 0.27 -13.74 -8.33
C GLU A 63 1.33 -13.34 -9.38
N ALA A 64 1.19 -13.80 -10.63
CA ALA A 64 2.02 -13.29 -11.72
C ALA A 64 1.71 -11.79 -11.88
N GLY A 65 2.73 -10.95 -11.69
CA GLY A 65 2.63 -9.49 -11.71
C GLY A 65 2.28 -8.90 -13.06
#